data_AF-A0A7S2MLR2-F1
#
_entry.id   AF-A0A7S2MLR2-F1
#
_cell.length_a   1.000
_cell.length_b   1.000
_cell.length_c   1.000
_cell.angle_alpha   90.00
_cell.angle_beta   90.00
_cell.angle_gamma   90.00
#
_symmetry.space_group_name_H-M   'P 1'
#
loop_
_entity.id
_entity.type
_entity.pdbx_description
1 polymer ?
#
loop_
_entity_poly.entity_id
_entity_poly.type
_entity_poly.pdbx_seq_one_letter_code
_entity_poly.pdbx_strand_id
1 'polypeptide(L)'
;MNEYQHKIYKNLILLCNTRSKKFFYKDFKVEGNVYRIFNYRLAKYGDFCQPSALESRGIMFRLDNDEPVCLVAMPMEKFFNLNENPFTMNIDLSEIDEAEIKSDGSLISTYVHDSNLFLKTRGSTESPQSFHAFHWLNEKSNIEFRSQLWNIASRGYTVNMEWVAPENRIVLKYEQQNLIVLNIRRHSDGAYIQMDQLSHEFDFEIDEILNHWTER
;
A
#
# COMPACT_ATOMS: atom_id res chain seq x y z
N MET A 1 4.00 17.61 6.74
CA MET A 1 4.70 16.32 6.94
C MET A 1 5.48 16.34 8.24
N ASN A 2 5.74 15.17 8.84
CA ASN A 2 6.65 15.06 9.98
C ASN A 2 8.09 14.68 9.53
N GLU A 3 9.03 14.57 10.48
CA GLU A 3 10.43 14.27 10.18
C GLU A 3 10.62 12.95 9.42
N TYR A 4 9.88 11.91 9.79
CA TYR A 4 9.88 10.61 9.13
C TYR A 4 9.52 10.73 7.63
N GLN A 5 8.41 11.43 7.34
CA GLN A 5 7.91 11.66 5.98
C GLN A 5 8.88 12.52 5.13
N HIS A 6 9.52 13.52 5.73
CA HIS A 6 10.55 14.30 5.04
C HIS A 6 11.78 13.44 4.69
N LYS A 7 12.24 12.62 5.64
CA LYS A 7 13.42 11.76 5.48
C LYS A 7 13.20 10.73 4.37
N ILE A 8 12.07 10.03 4.39
CA ILE A 8 11.76 9.01 3.39
C ILE A 8 11.61 9.62 1.99
N TYR A 9 10.92 10.76 1.84
CA TYR A 9 10.78 11.42 0.54
C TYR A 9 12.14 11.84 -0.04
N LYS A 10 13.00 12.46 0.79
CA LYS A 10 14.36 12.86 0.39
C LYS A 10 15.17 11.65 -0.10
N ASN A 11 15.14 10.55 0.63
CA ASN A 11 15.85 9.33 0.24
C ASN A 11 15.32 8.75 -1.09
N LEU A 12 13.99 8.73 -1.28
CA LEU A 12 13.37 8.23 -2.50
C LEU A 12 13.72 9.08 -3.74
N ILE A 13 13.78 10.40 -3.59
CA ILE A 13 14.26 11.30 -4.66
C ILE A 13 15.73 11.00 -5.00
N LEU A 14 16.59 10.81 -4.01
CA LEU A 14 18.00 10.46 -4.24
C LEU A 14 18.15 9.14 -5.01
N LEU A 15 17.34 8.13 -4.67
CA LEU A 15 17.31 6.85 -5.40
C LEU A 15 16.92 7.03 -6.88
N CYS A 16 15.94 7.89 -7.15
CA CYS A 16 15.47 8.18 -8.51
C CYS A 16 16.47 8.98 -9.35
N ASN A 17 17.34 9.77 -8.71
CA ASN A 17 18.37 10.57 -9.38
C ASN A 17 19.61 9.77 -9.82
N THR A 18 19.62 8.46 -9.63
CA THR A 18 20.71 7.60 -10.07
C THR A 18 20.68 7.33 -11.58
N ARG A 19 21.85 7.18 -12.22
CA ARG A 19 21.96 6.87 -13.65
C ARG A 19 21.27 5.57 -14.07
N SER A 20 21.16 4.61 -13.14
CA SER A 20 20.60 3.29 -13.41
C SER A 20 19.09 3.28 -13.66
N LYS A 21 18.37 4.30 -13.18
CA LYS A 21 16.90 4.42 -13.24
C LYS A 21 16.15 3.17 -12.76
N LYS A 22 16.76 2.38 -11.85
CA LYS A 22 16.14 1.18 -11.25
C LYS A 22 14.97 1.57 -10.36
N PHE A 23 15.14 2.65 -9.60
CA PHE A 23 14.09 3.35 -8.89
C PHE A 23 13.66 4.55 -9.72
N PHE A 24 12.36 4.84 -9.71
CA PHE A 24 11.77 5.93 -10.46
C PHE A 24 10.49 6.39 -9.76
N TYR A 25 9.98 7.55 -10.16
CA TYR A 25 8.63 7.96 -9.81
C TYR A 25 7.81 8.23 -11.06
N LYS A 26 6.48 8.22 -10.89
CA LYS A 26 5.53 8.70 -11.89
C LYS A 26 4.55 9.64 -11.23
N ASP A 27 4.28 10.76 -11.89
CA ASP A 27 3.32 11.74 -11.44
C ASP A 27 1.96 11.52 -12.12
N PHE A 28 0.90 11.71 -11.35
CA PHE A 28 -0.49 11.60 -11.76
C PHE A 28 -1.20 12.90 -11.38
N LYS A 29 -2.07 13.40 -12.26
CA LYS A 29 -2.81 14.65 -12.03
C LYS A 29 -4.26 14.32 -11.76
N VAL A 30 -4.77 14.72 -10.60
CA VAL A 30 -6.17 14.53 -10.20
C VAL A 30 -6.70 15.87 -9.74
N GLU A 31 -7.66 16.43 -10.47
CA GLU A 31 -8.34 17.70 -10.13
C GLU A 31 -7.38 18.84 -9.74
N GLY A 32 -6.30 19.00 -10.52
CA GLY A 32 -5.29 20.04 -10.28
C GLY A 32 -4.23 19.71 -9.22
N ASN A 33 -4.42 18.64 -8.44
CA ASN A 33 -3.40 18.11 -7.53
C ASN A 33 -2.43 17.17 -8.27
N VAL A 34 -1.16 17.15 -7.86
CA VAL A 34 -0.15 16.22 -8.38
C VAL A 34 0.15 15.14 -7.35
N TYR A 35 0.10 13.88 -7.76
CA TYR A 35 0.40 12.71 -6.94
C TYR A 35 1.61 11.98 -7.51
N ARG A 36 2.68 11.88 -6.72
CA ARG A 36 3.94 11.22 -7.10
C ARG A 36 4.01 9.84 -6.47
N ILE A 37 4.02 8.80 -7.30
CA ILE A 37 4.21 7.41 -6.87
C ILE A 37 5.65 7.00 -7.11
N PHE A 38 6.35 6.58 -6.06
CA PHE A 38 7.70 6.00 -6.16
C PHE A 38 7.63 4.49 -6.36
N ASN A 39 8.42 3.96 -7.29
CA ASN A 39 8.41 2.56 -7.67
C ASN A 39 9.80 2.09 -8.13
N TYR A 40 9.95 0.80 -8.39
CA TYR A 40 11.19 0.20 -8.89
C TYR A 40 10.92 -0.80 -10.02
N ARG A 41 11.97 -1.11 -10.80
CA ARG A 41 11.98 -2.14 -11.85
C ARG A 41 12.91 -3.29 -11.48
N LEU A 42 14.09 -3.36 -12.10
CA LEU A 42 15.07 -4.45 -11.92
C LEU A 42 16.12 -4.08 -10.85
N ALA A 43 15.66 -3.85 -9.62
CA ALA A 43 16.52 -3.62 -8.46
C ALA A 43 17.03 -4.96 -7.88
N LYS A 44 18.29 -5.01 -7.47
CA LYS A 44 18.96 -6.17 -6.87
C LYS A 44 19.18 -5.93 -5.37
N TYR A 45 19.64 -6.95 -4.65
CA TYR A 45 19.94 -6.88 -3.21
C TYR A 45 20.69 -5.60 -2.80
N GLY A 46 21.83 -5.30 -3.41
CA GLY A 46 22.63 -4.11 -3.07
C GLY A 46 21.93 -2.78 -3.37
N ASP A 47 20.97 -2.75 -4.29
CA ASP A 47 20.15 -1.56 -4.54
C ASP A 47 19.13 -1.35 -3.41
N PHE A 48 18.60 -2.44 -2.85
CA PHE A 48 17.67 -2.41 -1.71
C PHE A 48 18.33 -2.15 -0.36
N CYS A 49 19.66 -2.26 -0.27
CA CYS A 49 20.42 -1.83 0.91
C CYS A 49 20.52 -0.29 1.05
N GLN A 50 20.11 0.47 0.03
CA GLN A 50 20.14 1.92 0.09
C GLN A 50 19.04 2.48 1.01
N PRO A 51 19.24 3.66 1.63
CA PRO A 51 18.24 4.26 2.52
C PRO A 51 16.85 4.35 1.87
N SER A 52 15.83 3.85 2.56
CA SER A 52 14.43 3.84 2.12
C SER A 52 14.15 3.09 0.80
N ALA A 53 15.08 2.31 0.27
CA ALA A 53 14.87 1.62 -1.01
C ALA A 53 13.76 0.56 -0.96
N LEU A 54 13.62 -0.12 0.19
CA LEU A 54 12.53 -1.07 0.42
C LEU A 54 11.14 -0.40 0.35
N GLU A 55 11.06 0.89 0.67
CA GLU A 55 9.82 1.68 0.64
C GLU A 55 9.44 2.16 -0.77
N SER A 56 10.35 2.04 -1.74
CA SER A 56 10.11 2.47 -3.12
C SER A 56 9.21 1.50 -3.90
N ARG A 57 8.14 0.97 -3.26
CA ARG A 57 7.20 -0.02 -3.79
C ARG A 57 5.76 0.52 -3.79
N GLY A 58 5.57 1.72 -4.33
CA GLY A 58 4.25 2.31 -4.56
C GLY A 58 3.80 3.33 -3.52
N ILE A 59 4.69 3.74 -2.62
CA ILE A 59 4.48 4.88 -1.72
C ILE A 59 4.15 6.14 -2.54
N MET A 60 3.18 6.92 -2.07
CA MET A 60 2.60 8.03 -2.83
C MET A 60 2.54 9.31 -2.01
N PHE A 61 3.04 10.40 -2.58
CA PHE A 61 2.98 11.74 -1.99
C PHE A 61 2.09 12.64 -2.84
N ARG A 62 1.35 13.53 -2.18
CA ARG A 62 0.74 14.70 -2.84
C ARG A 62 1.77 15.82 -2.89
N LEU A 63 1.89 16.47 -4.04
CA LEU A 63 2.79 17.59 -4.26
C LEU A 63 2.01 18.88 -4.47
N ASP A 64 2.64 19.99 -4.12
CA ASP A 64 2.28 21.35 -4.50
C ASP A 64 3.54 22.04 -5.02
N ASN A 65 3.50 22.55 -6.25
CA ASN A 65 4.65 23.14 -6.94
C ASN A 65 5.94 22.28 -6.86
N ASP A 66 5.82 20.98 -7.17
CA ASP A 66 6.87 19.96 -7.10
C ASP A 66 7.42 19.62 -5.69
N GLU A 67 6.96 20.31 -4.65
CA GLU A 67 7.33 20.02 -3.26
C GLU A 67 6.30 19.08 -2.62
N PRO A 68 6.74 18.08 -1.83
CA PRO A 68 5.82 17.20 -1.12
C PRO A 68 5.05 17.95 -0.03
N VAL A 69 3.74 17.72 0.04
CA VAL A 69 2.86 18.32 1.06
C VAL A 69 2.48 17.28 2.12
N CYS A 70 2.14 16.07 1.68
CA CYS A 70 1.81 14.96 2.55
C CYS A 70 2.05 13.60 1.88
N LEU A 71 2.35 12.61 2.72
CA LEU A 71 2.23 11.20 2.38
C LEU A 71 0.73 10.87 2.33
N VAL A 72 0.28 10.20 1.26
CA VAL A 72 -1.15 9.90 1.06
C VAL A 72 -1.43 8.41 0.86
N ALA A 73 -0.42 7.61 0.52
CA ALA A 73 -0.52 6.16 0.54
C ALA A 73 0.81 5.52 0.92
N MET A 74 0.75 4.53 1.80
CA MET A 74 1.91 3.81 2.32
C MET A 74 1.72 2.30 2.22
N PRO A 75 1.96 1.70 1.04
CA PRO A 75 1.97 0.25 0.88
C PRO A 75 3.09 -0.41 1.69
N MET A 76 3.03 -1.74 1.80
CA MET A 76 4.10 -2.50 2.45
C MET A 76 5.45 -2.28 1.79
N GLU A 77 6.50 -2.25 2.60
CA GLU A 77 7.87 -2.31 2.12
C GLU A 77 8.11 -3.58 1.30
N LYS A 78 9.14 -3.56 0.46
CA LYS A 78 9.56 -4.74 -0.30
C LYS A 78 10.05 -5.82 0.68
N PHE A 79 9.30 -6.91 0.78
CA PHE A 79 9.75 -8.17 1.38
C PHE A 79 10.14 -9.18 0.29
N PHE A 80 10.87 -10.22 0.64
CA PHE A 80 11.46 -11.18 -0.29
C PHE A 80 11.05 -12.61 0.08
N ASN A 81 11.16 -13.53 -0.88
CA ASN A 81 10.96 -14.95 -0.57
C ASN A 81 12.07 -15.44 0.37
N LEU A 82 11.78 -16.50 1.13
CA LEU A 82 12.77 -17.18 1.95
C LEU A 82 13.97 -17.64 1.09
N ASN A 83 15.18 -17.40 1.56
CA ASN A 83 16.44 -17.71 0.87
C ASN A 83 16.65 -17.02 -0.51
N GLU A 84 15.90 -15.96 -0.82
CA GLU A 84 16.06 -15.24 -2.10
C GLU A 84 17.36 -14.43 -2.16
N ASN A 85 17.75 -13.80 -1.05
CA ASN A 85 18.92 -12.95 -0.95
C ASN A 85 19.35 -12.81 0.52
N PRO A 86 20.47 -12.13 0.84
CA PRO A 86 20.97 -12.04 2.22
C PRO A 86 20.00 -11.48 3.26
N PHE A 87 18.96 -10.70 2.89
CA PHE A 87 17.92 -10.28 3.85
C PHE A 87 17.11 -11.46 4.40
N THR A 88 16.95 -12.53 3.62
CA THR A 88 16.08 -13.66 3.94
C THR A 88 16.81 -15.00 3.95
N MET A 89 18.14 -14.97 3.98
CA MET A 89 18.97 -16.16 4.21
C MET A 89 19.25 -16.30 5.70
N ASN A 90 19.26 -17.54 6.20
CA ASN A 90 19.57 -17.86 7.59
C ASN A 90 18.58 -17.24 8.61
N ILE A 91 17.32 -17.04 8.21
CA ILE A 91 16.25 -16.71 9.16
C ILE A 91 15.99 -17.92 10.06
N ASP A 92 15.91 -17.71 11.36
CA ASP A 92 15.44 -18.72 12.31
C ASP A 92 13.91 -18.86 12.17
N LEU A 93 13.47 -19.98 11.61
CA LEU A 93 12.04 -20.23 11.39
C LEU A 93 11.25 -20.42 12.69
N SER A 94 11.93 -20.63 13.83
CA SER A 94 11.26 -20.68 15.14
C SER A 94 10.87 -19.30 15.68
N GLU A 95 11.39 -18.22 15.10
CA GLU A 95 11.04 -16.83 15.44
C GLU A 95 9.86 -16.29 14.62
N ILE A 96 9.24 -17.10 13.77
CA ILE A 96 8.06 -16.69 12.99
C ILE A 96 6.89 -16.49 13.97
N ASP A 97 6.42 -15.26 14.06
CA ASP A 97 5.27 -14.87 14.88
C ASP A 97 3.95 -15.27 14.23
N GLU A 98 3.77 -14.86 12.96
CA GLU A 98 2.55 -15.09 12.21
C GLU A 98 2.84 -15.48 10.75
N ALA A 99 1.91 -16.22 10.15
CA ALA A 99 1.85 -16.47 8.72
C ALA A 99 0.45 -16.06 8.24
N GLU A 100 0.34 -15.64 6.98
CA GLU A 100 -0.91 -15.21 6.38
C GLU A 100 -1.07 -15.86 5.00
N ILE A 101 -2.32 -16.11 4.59
CA ILE A 101 -2.60 -16.58 3.25
C ILE A 101 -2.20 -15.51 2.23
N LYS A 102 -1.19 -15.84 1.43
CA LYS A 102 -0.75 -14.96 0.34
C LYS A 102 -1.72 -15.02 -0.83
N SER A 103 -2.73 -14.15 -0.78
CA SER A 103 -3.70 -13.95 -1.86
C SER A 103 -3.02 -13.57 -3.19
N ASP A 104 -3.59 -14.02 -4.31
CA ASP A 104 -3.00 -13.97 -5.65
C ASP A 104 -3.83 -13.09 -6.59
N GLY A 105 -3.68 -11.77 -6.43
CA GLY A 105 -4.44 -10.79 -7.19
C GLY A 105 -3.61 -9.54 -7.50
N SER A 106 -4.14 -8.37 -7.16
CA SER A 106 -3.44 -7.12 -7.33
C SER A 106 -3.51 -6.26 -6.07
N LEU A 107 -2.34 -5.89 -5.54
CA LEU A 107 -2.24 -4.96 -4.42
C LEU A 107 -2.96 -3.65 -4.71
N ILE A 108 -3.91 -3.30 -3.84
CA ILE A 108 -4.65 -2.06 -3.77
C ILE A 108 -4.31 -1.35 -2.45
N SER A 109 -4.12 -0.04 -2.51
CA SER A 109 -3.91 0.81 -1.33
C SER A 109 -4.91 1.95 -1.32
N THR A 110 -5.45 2.27 -0.14
CA THR A 110 -6.32 3.44 0.03
C THR A 110 -5.53 4.75 0.01
N TYR A 111 -6.18 5.81 -0.48
CA TYR A 111 -5.75 7.20 -0.28
C TYR A 111 -6.97 8.12 -0.29
N VAL A 112 -6.83 9.32 0.28
CA VAL A 112 -7.89 10.33 0.28
C VAL A 112 -7.50 11.50 -0.63
N HIS A 113 -8.44 11.93 -1.45
CA HIS A 113 -8.36 13.16 -2.26
C HIS A 113 -9.65 13.94 -2.07
N ASP A 114 -9.53 15.21 -1.66
CA ASP A 114 -10.65 16.13 -1.42
C ASP A 114 -11.82 15.50 -0.65
N SER A 115 -11.49 14.90 0.49
CA SER A 115 -12.41 14.20 1.40
C SER A 115 -13.06 12.92 0.85
N ASN A 116 -12.67 12.46 -0.33
CA ASN A 116 -13.18 11.23 -0.91
C ASN A 116 -12.13 10.11 -0.87
N LEU A 117 -12.58 8.89 -0.60
CA LEU A 117 -11.75 7.69 -0.67
C LEU A 117 -11.50 7.34 -2.13
N PHE A 118 -10.24 7.01 -2.43
CA PHE A 118 -9.83 6.45 -3.70
C PHE A 118 -8.91 5.25 -3.47
N LEU A 119 -8.74 4.46 -4.54
CA LEU A 119 -7.90 3.26 -4.55
C LEU A 119 -6.82 3.41 -5.61
N LYS A 120 -5.63 2.90 -5.33
CA LYS A 120 -4.53 2.82 -6.29
C LYS A 120 -3.94 1.42 -6.29
N THR A 121 -3.42 0.98 -7.44
CA THR A 121 -2.52 -0.18 -7.45
C THR A 121 -1.12 0.24 -7.00
N ARG A 122 -0.18 -0.71 -6.95
CA ARG A 122 1.25 -0.43 -6.68
C ARG A 122 1.78 0.77 -7.47
N GLY A 123 1.47 0.87 -8.77
CA GLY A 123 2.11 1.82 -9.68
C GLY A 123 1.21 2.88 -10.32
N SER A 124 -0.09 2.89 -10.05
CA SER A 124 -1.04 3.76 -10.75
C SER A 124 -2.28 4.07 -9.93
N THR A 125 -2.80 5.30 -10.04
CA THR A 125 -4.14 5.69 -9.59
C THR A 125 -5.22 5.36 -10.63
N GLU A 126 -4.82 5.10 -11.88
CA GLU A 126 -5.72 4.97 -13.05
C GLU A 126 -5.67 3.57 -13.67
N SER A 127 -5.23 2.55 -12.92
CA SER A 127 -5.18 1.17 -13.43
C SER A 127 -6.59 0.55 -13.55
N PRO A 128 -6.81 -0.38 -14.50
CA PRO A 128 -8.06 -1.14 -14.58
C PRO A 128 -8.42 -1.83 -13.25
N GLN A 129 -7.44 -2.37 -12.53
CA GLN A 129 -7.66 -3.03 -11.24
C GLN A 129 -8.14 -2.05 -10.16
N SER A 130 -7.54 -0.85 -10.07
CA SER A 130 -8.02 0.16 -9.13
C SER A 130 -9.43 0.65 -9.49
N PHE A 131 -9.74 0.76 -10.79
CA PHE A 131 -11.09 1.11 -11.25
C PHE A 131 -12.12 0.01 -10.92
N HIS A 132 -11.84 -1.26 -11.23
CA HIS A 132 -12.75 -2.37 -10.92
C HIS A 132 -12.95 -2.57 -9.43
N ALA A 133 -11.87 -2.54 -8.64
CA ALA A 133 -11.94 -2.60 -7.19
C ALA A 133 -12.78 -1.46 -6.61
N PHE A 134 -12.61 -0.23 -7.14
CA PHE A 134 -13.37 0.92 -6.69
C PHE A 134 -14.84 0.80 -7.08
N HIS A 135 -15.16 0.31 -8.28
CA HIS A 135 -16.54 0.06 -8.70
C HIS A 135 -17.23 -0.94 -7.76
N TRP A 136 -16.59 -2.09 -7.50
CA TRP A 136 -17.09 -3.10 -6.57
C TRP A 136 -17.28 -2.53 -5.16
N LEU A 137 -16.30 -1.75 -4.66
CA LEU A 137 -16.39 -1.11 -3.34
C LEU A 137 -17.55 -0.10 -3.23
N ASN A 138 -18.02 0.44 -4.35
CA ASN A 138 -19.15 1.38 -4.39
C ASN A 138 -20.52 0.69 -4.51
N GLU A 139 -20.57 -0.64 -4.59
CA GLU A 139 -21.82 -1.39 -4.56
C GLU A 139 -22.51 -1.27 -3.20
N LYS A 140 -23.84 -1.37 -3.18
CA LYS A 140 -24.64 -1.18 -1.95
C LYS A 140 -24.25 -2.13 -0.83
N SER A 141 -23.83 -3.35 -1.17
CA SER A 141 -23.39 -4.35 -0.19
C SER A 141 -22.09 -3.98 0.52
N ASN A 142 -21.27 -3.09 -0.05
CA ASN A 142 -19.93 -2.78 0.43
C ASN A 142 -19.83 -1.36 1.03
N ILE A 143 -20.97 -0.67 1.21
CA ILE A 143 -20.98 0.74 1.63
C ILE A 143 -20.40 0.94 3.04
N GLU A 144 -20.64 -0.02 3.94
CA GLU A 144 -20.10 0.02 5.31
C GLU A 144 -18.59 -0.22 5.28
N PHE A 145 -18.13 -1.25 4.56
CA PHE A 145 -16.70 -1.47 4.34
C PHE A 145 -16.00 -0.24 3.74
N ARG A 146 -16.60 0.39 2.73
CA ARG A 146 -16.10 1.65 2.14
C ARG A 146 -16.02 2.78 3.17
N SER A 147 -17.03 2.92 4.04
CA SER A 147 -17.07 3.92 5.10
C SER A 147 -15.92 3.72 6.09
N GLN A 148 -15.69 2.47 6.53
CA GLN A 148 -14.61 2.14 7.45
C GLN A 148 -13.22 2.37 6.82
N LEU A 149 -13.03 1.99 5.55
CA LEU A 149 -11.81 2.29 4.80
C LEU A 149 -11.54 3.80 4.71
N TRP A 150 -12.58 4.60 4.47
CA TRP A 150 -12.48 6.06 4.45
C TRP A 150 -12.12 6.63 5.83
N ASN A 151 -12.76 6.14 6.89
CA ASN A 151 -12.48 6.56 8.26
C ASN A 151 -11.02 6.32 8.65
N ILE A 152 -10.47 5.16 8.29
CA ILE A 152 -9.05 4.83 8.53
C ILE A 152 -8.15 5.71 7.66
N ALA A 153 -8.41 5.80 6.36
CA ALA A 153 -7.54 6.52 5.43
C ALA A 153 -7.49 8.03 5.72
N SER A 154 -8.62 8.63 6.10
CA SER A 154 -8.70 10.05 6.46
C SER A 154 -7.93 10.43 7.72
N ARG A 155 -7.57 9.44 8.57
CA ARG A 155 -6.80 9.62 9.82
C ARG A 155 -5.29 9.44 9.64
N GLY A 156 -4.80 9.35 8.40
CA GLY A 156 -3.36 9.22 8.13
C GLY A 156 -2.86 7.78 8.19
N TYR A 157 -3.68 6.85 7.71
CA TYR A 157 -3.33 5.43 7.56
C TYR A 157 -3.57 5.00 6.11
N THR A 158 -2.96 3.90 5.73
CA THR A 158 -3.26 3.19 4.48
C THR A 158 -3.72 1.80 4.81
N VAL A 159 -4.88 1.42 4.27
CA VAL A 159 -5.33 0.04 4.26
C VAL A 159 -4.83 -0.58 2.97
N ASN A 160 -4.01 -1.62 3.09
CA ASN A 160 -3.49 -2.38 1.97
C ASN A 160 -4.32 -3.64 1.81
N MET A 161 -4.79 -3.87 0.60
CA MET A 161 -5.71 -4.95 0.26
C MET A 161 -5.22 -5.68 -0.99
N GLU A 162 -5.63 -6.93 -1.16
CA GLU A 162 -5.50 -7.64 -2.42
C GLU A 162 -6.84 -7.64 -3.16
N TRP A 163 -6.87 -7.10 -4.38
CA TRP A 163 -8.01 -7.23 -5.27
C TRP A 163 -7.96 -8.57 -6.00
N VAL A 164 -8.95 -9.41 -5.72
CA VAL A 164 -9.14 -10.71 -6.37
C VAL A 164 -10.48 -10.72 -7.11
N ALA A 165 -10.50 -11.32 -8.29
CA ALA A 165 -11.70 -11.41 -9.12
C ALA A 165 -11.53 -12.54 -10.15
N PRO A 166 -12.62 -13.15 -10.65
CA PRO A 166 -12.56 -14.11 -11.76
C PRO A 166 -11.84 -13.54 -13.00
N GLU A 167 -12.06 -12.25 -13.29
CA GLU A 167 -11.46 -11.52 -14.40
C GLU A 167 -10.07 -10.96 -14.09
N ASN A 168 -9.60 -11.00 -12.84
CA ASN A 168 -8.27 -10.55 -12.41
C ASN A 168 -7.34 -11.73 -12.08
N ARG A 169 -7.43 -12.80 -12.87
CA ARG A 169 -6.66 -14.03 -12.64
C ARG A 169 -5.15 -13.81 -12.86
N ILE A 170 -4.35 -14.09 -11.84
CA ILE A 170 -2.89 -14.18 -11.94
C ILE A 170 -2.49 -15.65 -12.12
N VAL A 171 -2.68 -16.50 -11.11
CA VAL A 171 -2.53 -17.96 -11.16
C VAL A 171 -3.80 -18.63 -10.64
N LEU A 172 -4.18 -18.31 -9.40
CA LEU A 172 -5.33 -18.87 -8.70
C LEU A 172 -6.65 -18.40 -9.32
N LYS A 173 -7.65 -19.27 -9.33
CA LYS A 173 -9.00 -18.95 -9.78
C LYS A 173 -9.84 -18.54 -8.57
N TYR A 174 -10.30 -17.29 -8.57
CA TYR A 174 -11.28 -16.79 -7.62
C TYR A 174 -12.67 -16.82 -8.28
N GLU A 175 -13.68 -17.30 -7.57
CA GLU A 175 -15.06 -17.39 -8.08
C GLU A 175 -15.86 -16.08 -7.87
N GLN A 176 -15.39 -15.21 -6.97
CA GLN A 176 -16.04 -13.96 -6.61
C GLN A 176 -15.03 -12.82 -6.54
N GLN A 177 -15.55 -11.61 -6.68
CA GLN A 177 -14.79 -10.37 -6.49
C GLN A 177 -14.66 -10.06 -5.01
N ASN A 178 -13.47 -9.69 -4.56
CA ASN A 178 -13.24 -9.30 -3.17
C ASN A 178 -12.02 -8.36 -3.03
N LEU A 179 -12.06 -7.50 -2.02
CA LEU A 179 -10.90 -6.81 -1.47
C LEU A 179 -10.54 -7.46 -0.13
N ILE A 180 -9.43 -8.18 -0.09
CA ILE A 180 -8.94 -8.85 1.12
C ILE A 180 -7.98 -7.90 1.81
N VAL A 181 -8.27 -7.47 3.04
CA VAL A 181 -7.40 -6.60 3.84
C VAL A 181 -6.17 -7.38 4.30
N LEU A 182 -4.99 -6.89 3.95
CA LEU A 182 -3.71 -7.51 4.28
C LEU A 182 -3.08 -6.86 5.52
N ASN A 183 -3.17 -5.54 5.63
CA ASN A 183 -2.63 -4.78 6.76
C ASN A 183 -3.09 -3.33 6.72
N ILE A 184 -2.86 -2.64 7.85
CA ILE A 184 -3.02 -1.20 7.99
C ILE A 184 -1.69 -0.59 8.40
N ARG A 185 -1.25 0.44 7.68
CA ARG A 185 0.04 1.10 7.89
C ARG A 185 -0.12 2.59 8.17
N ARG A 186 0.47 3.07 9.25
CA ARG A 186 0.36 4.46 9.71
C ARG A 186 1.36 5.37 9.00
N HIS A 187 0.92 6.54 8.53
CA HIS A 187 1.76 7.46 7.74
C HIS A 187 2.81 8.18 8.58
N SER A 188 2.61 8.30 9.89
CA SER A 188 3.49 9.08 10.77
C SER A 188 4.86 8.40 10.96
N ASP A 189 4.91 7.08 10.97
CA ASP A 189 6.11 6.31 11.30
C ASP A 189 6.29 5.03 10.47
N GLY A 190 5.31 4.67 9.65
CA GLY A 190 5.32 3.43 8.86
C GLY A 190 5.01 2.18 9.67
N ALA A 191 4.55 2.32 10.92
CA ALA A 191 4.18 1.20 11.75
C ALA A 191 2.95 0.47 11.18
N TYR A 192 2.96 -0.85 11.31
CA TYR A 192 1.79 -1.69 11.09
C TYR A 192 0.93 -1.70 12.36
N ILE A 193 -0.38 -1.60 12.18
CA ILE A 193 -1.33 -1.78 13.28
C ILE A 193 -1.75 -3.24 13.28
N GLN A 194 -1.54 -3.91 14.41
CA GLN A 194 -1.91 -5.32 14.56
C GLN A 194 -3.43 -5.47 14.63
N MET A 195 -3.94 -6.59 14.11
CA MET A 195 -5.38 -6.84 13.99
C MET A 195 -6.10 -6.75 15.34
N ASP A 196 -5.48 -7.27 16.40
CA ASP A 196 -5.99 -7.26 17.78
C ASP A 196 -5.93 -5.88 18.45
N GLN A 197 -5.16 -4.94 17.88
CA GLN A 197 -5.02 -3.56 18.37
C GLN A 197 -5.97 -2.59 17.70
N LEU A 198 -6.66 -2.98 16.63
CA LEU A 198 -7.48 -2.07 15.82
C LEU A 198 -8.58 -1.38 16.63
N SER A 199 -9.24 -2.09 17.56
CA SER A 199 -10.28 -1.54 18.43
C SER A 199 -9.76 -0.56 19.48
N HIS A 200 -8.45 -0.59 19.77
CA HIS A 200 -7.79 0.38 20.64
C HIS A 200 -7.27 1.59 19.85
N GLU A 201 -6.85 1.37 18.60
CA GLU A 201 -6.34 2.42 17.71
C GLU A 201 -7.47 3.31 17.15
N PHE A 202 -8.66 2.73 16.93
CA PHE A 202 -9.79 3.41 16.30
C PHE A 202 -11.01 3.50 17.23
N ASP A 203 -11.64 4.68 17.25
CA ASP A 203 -12.81 5.01 18.07
C ASP A 203 -14.16 4.76 17.37
N PHE A 204 -14.17 3.94 16.31
CA PHE A 204 -15.34 3.63 15.49
C PHE A 204 -15.39 2.14 15.14
N GLU A 205 -16.53 1.68 14.61
CA GLU A 205 -16.74 0.28 14.22
C GLU A 205 -15.80 -0.15 13.10
N ILE A 206 -15.20 -1.33 13.23
CA ILE A 206 -14.21 -1.89 12.30
C ILE A 206 -14.61 -3.31 11.83
N ASP A 207 -15.85 -3.72 12.06
CA ASP A 207 -16.29 -5.11 11.82
C ASP A 207 -16.11 -5.53 10.37
N GLU A 208 -16.36 -4.63 9.41
CA GLU A 208 -16.16 -4.93 7.98
C GLU A 208 -14.67 -5.02 7.63
N ILE A 209 -13.82 -4.22 8.25
CA ILE A 209 -12.36 -4.38 8.09
C ILE A 209 -11.92 -5.77 8.56
N LEU A 210 -12.46 -6.25 9.70
CA LEU A 210 -12.16 -7.56 10.25
C LEU A 210 -12.73 -8.69 9.40
N ASN A 211 -13.97 -8.54 8.89
CA ASN A 211 -14.60 -9.51 7.98
C ASN A 211 -13.83 -9.70 6.67
N HIS A 212 -13.12 -8.66 6.23
CA HIS A 212 -12.28 -8.69 5.04
C HIS A 212 -10.81 -9.02 5.33
N TRP A 213 -10.40 -9.16 6.60
CA TRP A 213 -9.01 -9.41 6.96
C TRP A 213 -8.52 -10.76 6.45
N THR A 214 -7.28 -10.79 5.98
CA THR A 214 -6.65 -12.01 5.46
C THR A 214 -6.62 -13.10 6.53
N GLU A 215 -6.87 -14.33 6.11
CA GLU A 215 -6.76 -15.48 7.00
C GLU A 215 -5.28 -15.68 7.41
N ARG A 216 -5.09 -16.05 8.67
CA ARG A 216 -3.82 -16.42 9.29
C ARG A 216 -3.68 -17.94 9.31
#